data_AF-A0A7Y1W218-F1
#
_entry.id   AF-A0A7Y1W218-F1
#
_cell.length_a   1.000
_cell.length_b   1.000
_cell.length_c   1.000
_cell.angle_alpha   90.00
_cell.angle_beta   90.00
_cell.angle_gamma   90.00
#
_symmetry.space_group_name_H-M   'P 1'
#
loop_
_entity.id
_entity.type
_entity.pdbx_description
1 polymer ?
#
loop_
_entity_poly.entity_id
_entity_poly.type
_entity_poly.pdbx_seq_one_letter_code
_entity_poly.pdbx_strand_id
1 'polypeptide(L)'
;LAAIQQHGWAEVAILARGGGSLEDLHAFNQEPVARAIFDCSVPLVSAVGHETDISIADFVADLRAPTPSAAAELVAPDADTLKTAFGSWQAQLGRRIQAQLQRLAQTHDHLSHRLLRMHPRRRMREHAAMLAQLGRRLEIHGRRMVPERSQQLARLAQRLRADAARWVPQRRQRLAELARTLNAVSPLPTLGRGYAIIGTRHDQRLRAHASVTAIQPGQDVEAQLADGRLYCKVERVTGERLADDEAE
;
A
#
# COMPACT_ATOMS: atom_id res chain seq x y z
N LEU A 1 -23.89 -49.73 -50.84
CA LEU A 1 -23.26 -49.94 -49.52
C LEU A 1 -21.93 -49.19 -49.42
N ALA A 2 -20.97 -49.43 -50.33
CA ALA A 2 -19.70 -48.68 -50.38
C ALA A 2 -19.84 -47.14 -50.28
N ALA A 3 -20.80 -46.55 -51.02
CA ALA A 3 -21.04 -45.10 -50.94
C ALA A 3 -21.56 -44.62 -49.57
N ILE A 4 -22.37 -45.42 -48.88
CA ILE A 4 -22.89 -45.10 -47.54
C ILE A 4 -21.74 -45.14 -46.53
N GLN A 5 -20.91 -46.19 -46.59
CA GLN A 5 -19.75 -46.37 -45.72
C GLN A 5 -18.69 -45.28 -45.93
N GLN A 6 -18.48 -44.84 -47.17
CA GLN A 6 -17.52 -43.77 -47.48
C GLN A 6 -17.93 -42.41 -46.90
N HIS A 7 -19.23 -42.12 -46.83
CA HIS A 7 -19.74 -40.80 -46.44
C HIS A 7 -20.24 -40.72 -44.99
N GLY A 8 -20.58 -41.84 -44.35
CA GLY A 8 -20.92 -41.91 -42.92
C GLY A 8 -22.19 -41.16 -42.50
N TRP A 9 -23.12 -40.93 -43.43
CA TRP A 9 -24.33 -40.12 -43.23
C TRP A 9 -25.55 -40.92 -42.77
N ALA A 10 -25.46 -42.26 -42.74
CA ALA A 10 -26.55 -43.13 -42.31
C ALA A 10 -26.09 -44.04 -41.16
N GLU A 11 -26.89 -44.10 -40.11
CA GLU A 11 -26.68 -44.98 -38.95
C GLU A 11 -27.24 -46.39 -39.18
N VAL A 12 -28.15 -46.56 -40.14
CA VAL A 12 -28.77 -47.83 -40.54
C VAL A 12 -29.23 -47.74 -42.00
N ALA A 13 -29.16 -48.86 -42.72
CA ALA A 13 -29.58 -48.98 -44.11
C ALA A 13 -30.78 -49.95 -44.23
N ILE A 14 -31.74 -49.63 -45.09
CA ILE A 14 -32.86 -50.52 -45.40
C ILE A 14 -32.72 -50.97 -46.86
N LEU A 15 -32.60 -52.28 -47.06
CA LEU A 15 -32.68 -52.90 -48.38
C LEU A 15 -34.13 -53.29 -48.63
N ALA A 16 -34.87 -52.44 -49.34
CA ALA A 16 -36.28 -52.63 -49.59
C ALA A 16 -36.56 -53.00 -51.05
N ARG A 17 -37.61 -53.80 -51.25
CA ARG A 17 -38.23 -54.02 -52.57
C ARG A 17 -39.70 -53.60 -52.52
N GLY A 18 -40.21 -53.03 -53.60
CA GLY A 18 -41.65 -52.84 -53.79
C GLY A 18 -42.37 -54.15 -54.15
N GLY A 19 -43.68 -54.06 -54.40
CA GLY A 19 -44.43 -55.18 -55.01
C GLY A 19 -43.85 -55.55 -56.38
N GLY A 20 -43.85 -56.85 -56.71
CA GLY A 20 -43.32 -57.37 -57.97
C GLY A 20 -43.46 -58.89 -58.04
N SER A 21 -42.98 -59.51 -59.10
CA SER A 21 -43.06 -60.96 -59.26
C SER A 21 -41.88 -61.69 -58.60
N LEU A 22 -41.86 -63.03 -58.65
CA LEU A 22 -40.75 -63.84 -58.12
C LEU A 22 -39.45 -63.58 -58.89
N GLU A 23 -39.53 -63.21 -60.17
CA GLU A 23 -38.40 -62.88 -61.03
C GLU A 23 -37.62 -61.66 -60.51
N ASP A 24 -38.31 -60.68 -59.93
CA ASP A 24 -37.68 -59.49 -59.32
C ASP A 24 -36.89 -59.82 -58.05
N LEU A 25 -37.10 -61.00 -57.45
CA LEU A 25 -36.35 -61.47 -56.28
C LEU A 25 -34.94 -61.91 -56.66
N HIS A 26 -34.71 -62.27 -57.92
CA HIS A 26 -33.44 -62.81 -58.39
C HIS A 26 -32.28 -61.83 -58.19
N ALA A 27 -32.52 -60.52 -58.35
CA ALA A 27 -31.51 -59.49 -58.13
C ALA A 27 -30.96 -59.48 -56.70
N PHE A 28 -31.72 -59.98 -55.72
CA PHE A 28 -31.35 -60.06 -54.32
C PHE A 28 -30.89 -61.48 -53.91
N ASN A 29 -30.91 -62.43 -54.84
CA ASN A 29 -30.54 -63.83 -54.63
C ASN A 29 -29.20 -64.20 -55.30
N GLN A 30 -28.29 -63.24 -55.42
CA GLN A 30 -26.96 -63.43 -56.01
C GLN A 30 -25.87 -63.37 -54.95
N GLU A 31 -24.86 -64.24 -55.07
CA GLU A 31 -23.71 -64.28 -54.14
C GLU A 31 -23.00 -62.92 -53.97
N PRO A 32 -22.75 -62.12 -55.03
CA PRO A 32 -22.08 -60.83 -54.86
C PRO A 32 -22.86 -59.85 -53.97
N VAL A 33 -24.20 -59.90 -54.00
CA VAL A 33 -25.06 -59.06 -53.15
C VAL A 33 -24.96 -59.51 -51.70
N ALA A 34 -25.00 -60.82 -51.46
CA ALA A 34 -24.85 -61.41 -50.13
C ALA A 34 -23.52 -61.01 -49.49
N ARG A 35 -22.41 -61.16 -50.22
CA ARG A 35 -21.08 -60.74 -49.74
C ARG A 35 -21.01 -59.24 -49.46
N ALA A 36 -21.60 -58.41 -50.33
CA ALA A 36 -21.62 -56.97 -50.13
C ALA A 36 -22.44 -56.54 -48.90
N ILE A 37 -23.51 -57.27 -48.55
CA ILE A 37 -24.29 -57.06 -47.32
C ILE A 37 -23.46 -57.48 -46.11
N PHE A 38 -22.85 -58.67 -46.15
CA PHE A 38 -22.03 -59.20 -45.05
C PHE A 38 -20.85 -58.30 -44.70
N ASP A 39 -20.17 -57.76 -45.71
CA ASP A 39 -19.01 -56.89 -45.54
C ASP A 39 -19.39 -55.43 -45.20
N CYS A 40 -20.69 -55.12 -45.08
CA CYS A 40 -21.16 -53.78 -44.74
C CYS A 40 -21.05 -53.51 -43.23
N SER A 41 -20.46 -52.37 -42.87
CA SER A 41 -20.29 -51.92 -41.48
C SER A 41 -21.47 -51.14 -40.92
N VAL A 42 -22.40 -50.71 -41.79
CA VAL A 42 -23.64 -50.05 -41.39
C VAL A 42 -24.71 -51.12 -41.22
N PRO A 43 -25.42 -51.18 -40.07
CA PRO A 43 -26.49 -52.15 -39.85
C PRO A 43 -27.51 -52.13 -40.99
N LEU A 44 -27.87 -53.30 -41.51
CA LEU A 44 -28.75 -53.45 -42.66
C LEU A 44 -30.01 -54.23 -42.31
N VAL A 45 -31.17 -53.63 -42.60
CA VAL A 45 -32.48 -54.26 -42.49
C VAL A 45 -32.97 -54.68 -43.87
N SER A 46 -33.17 -55.98 -44.09
CA SER A 46 -33.77 -56.47 -45.34
C SER A 46 -35.30 -56.42 -45.27
N ALA A 47 -35.90 -55.86 -46.30
CA ALA A 47 -37.33 -55.75 -46.54
C ALA A 47 -37.65 -56.10 -48.01
N VAL A 48 -37.02 -57.17 -48.50
CA VAL A 48 -37.10 -57.59 -49.91
C VAL A 48 -38.23 -58.59 -50.17
N GLY A 49 -38.51 -59.50 -49.23
CA GLY A 49 -39.46 -60.60 -49.39
C GLY A 49 -40.51 -60.69 -48.28
N HIS A 50 -41.69 -61.23 -48.61
CA HIS A 50 -42.74 -61.58 -47.61
C HIS A 50 -42.43 -62.94 -46.98
N GLU A 51 -43.27 -63.41 -46.04
CA GLU A 51 -43.03 -64.65 -45.27
C GLU A 51 -42.69 -65.90 -46.11
N THR A 52 -43.10 -65.96 -47.39
CA THR A 52 -42.83 -67.09 -48.29
C THR A 52 -41.66 -66.91 -49.26
N ASP A 53 -41.22 -65.68 -49.55
CA ASP A 53 -40.28 -65.36 -50.63
C ASP A 53 -38.93 -64.88 -50.07
N ILE A 54 -38.20 -65.78 -49.40
CA ILE A 54 -36.94 -65.45 -48.73
C ILE A 54 -35.77 -65.47 -49.74
N SER A 55 -34.97 -64.42 -49.76
CA SER A 55 -33.76 -64.29 -50.59
C SER A 55 -32.48 -64.51 -49.77
N ILE A 56 -31.35 -64.80 -50.43
CA ILE A 56 -30.05 -64.86 -49.75
C ILE A 56 -29.72 -63.53 -49.04
N ALA A 57 -30.13 -62.38 -49.58
CA ALA A 57 -29.96 -61.09 -48.91
C ALA A 57 -30.66 -61.02 -47.54
N ASP A 58 -31.82 -61.65 -47.38
CA ASP A 58 -32.55 -61.69 -46.11
C ASP A 58 -31.81 -62.50 -45.03
N PHE A 59 -31.04 -63.51 -45.43
CA PHE A 59 -30.26 -64.33 -44.49
C PHE A 59 -28.98 -63.66 -44.00
N VAL A 60 -28.46 -62.71 -44.79
CA VAL A 60 -27.17 -62.06 -44.51
C VAL A 60 -27.35 -60.67 -43.89
N ALA A 61 -28.54 -60.07 -43.99
CA ALA A 61 -28.90 -58.84 -43.29
C ALA A 61 -28.95 -59.01 -41.77
N ASP A 62 -28.71 -57.92 -41.02
CA ASP A 62 -28.74 -57.92 -39.55
C ASP A 62 -30.15 -58.15 -39.00
N LEU A 63 -31.15 -57.62 -39.70
CA LEU A 63 -32.55 -57.77 -39.35
C LEU A 63 -33.40 -57.94 -40.60
N ARG A 64 -34.42 -58.79 -40.51
CA ARG A 64 -35.42 -58.96 -41.57
C ARG A 64 -36.74 -58.33 -41.14
N ALA A 65 -37.33 -57.56 -42.03
CA ALA A 65 -38.68 -57.03 -41.93
C ALA A 65 -39.54 -57.55 -43.09
N PRO A 66 -40.84 -57.84 -42.87
CA PRO A 66 -41.72 -58.38 -43.90
C PRO A 66 -42.09 -57.35 -44.97
N THR A 67 -41.98 -56.05 -44.68
CA THR A 67 -42.32 -54.96 -45.60
C THR A 67 -41.37 -53.76 -45.40
N PRO A 68 -41.20 -52.90 -46.43
CA PRO A 68 -40.42 -51.67 -46.29
C PRO A 68 -40.95 -50.75 -45.18
N SER A 69 -42.27 -50.69 -44.97
CA SER A 69 -42.87 -49.92 -43.89
C SER A 69 -42.53 -50.49 -42.51
N ALA A 70 -42.55 -51.81 -42.34
CA ALA A 70 -42.15 -52.46 -41.09
C ALA A 70 -40.65 -52.21 -40.79
N ALA A 71 -39.78 -52.22 -41.80
CA ALA A 71 -38.37 -51.84 -41.62
C ALA A 71 -38.22 -50.39 -41.14
N ALA A 72 -39.02 -49.47 -41.70
CA ALA A 72 -39.00 -48.07 -41.28
C ALA A 72 -39.49 -47.89 -39.84
N GLU A 73 -40.53 -48.61 -39.42
CA GLU A 73 -41.05 -48.58 -38.03
C GLU A 73 -40.05 -49.14 -37.01
N LEU A 74 -39.23 -50.12 -37.39
CA LEU A 74 -38.19 -50.67 -36.52
C LEU A 74 -37.01 -49.71 -36.33
N VAL A 75 -36.75 -48.87 -37.33
CA VAL A 75 -35.60 -47.96 -37.37
C VAL A 75 -35.94 -46.57 -36.81
N ALA A 76 -37.13 -46.06 -37.09
CA ALA A 76 -37.52 -44.71 -36.72
C ALA A 76 -38.25 -44.69 -35.37
N PRO A 77 -37.90 -43.76 -34.46
CA PRO A 77 -38.67 -43.56 -33.23
C PRO A 77 -40.09 -43.08 -33.55
N ASP A 78 -41.05 -43.50 -32.73
CA ASP A 78 -42.43 -43.07 -32.85
C ASP A 78 -42.58 -41.53 -32.74
N ALA A 79 -43.37 -40.96 -33.65
CA ALA A 79 -43.58 -39.52 -33.74
C ALA A 79 -44.25 -38.94 -32.48
N ASP A 80 -45.14 -39.70 -31.83
CA ASP A 80 -45.83 -39.24 -30.61
C ASP A 80 -44.90 -39.24 -29.39
N THR A 81 -43.94 -40.17 -29.36
CA THR A 81 -42.84 -40.16 -28.39
C THR A 81 -41.99 -38.90 -28.53
N LEU A 82 -41.62 -38.50 -29.75
CA LEU A 82 -40.87 -37.26 -30.00
C LEU A 82 -41.67 -36.01 -29.64
N LYS A 83 -42.97 -35.96 -29.96
CA LYS A 83 -43.84 -34.83 -29.58
C LYS A 83 -43.95 -34.70 -28.07
N THR A 84 -44.12 -35.81 -27.37
CA THR A 84 -44.18 -35.85 -25.90
C THR A 84 -42.88 -35.34 -25.28
N ALA A 85 -41.74 -35.82 -25.79
CA ALA A 85 -40.42 -35.37 -25.34
C ALA A 85 -40.24 -33.86 -25.55
N PHE A 86 -40.56 -33.36 -26.74
CA PHE A 86 -40.49 -31.93 -27.06
C PHE A 86 -41.39 -31.09 -26.14
N GLY A 87 -42.64 -31.51 -25.92
CA GLY A 87 -43.56 -30.84 -25.00
C GLY A 87 -43.02 -30.79 -23.56
N SER A 88 -42.37 -31.86 -23.11
CA SER A 88 -41.75 -31.91 -21.78
C SER A 88 -40.59 -30.91 -21.64
N TRP A 89 -39.75 -30.79 -22.67
CA TRP A 89 -38.65 -29.82 -22.71
C TRP A 89 -39.15 -28.39 -22.77
N GLN A 90 -40.17 -28.12 -23.58
CA GLN A 90 -40.82 -26.80 -23.65
C GLN A 90 -41.39 -26.40 -22.29
N ALA A 91 -42.08 -27.31 -21.60
CA ALA A 91 -42.62 -27.05 -20.26
C ALA A 91 -41.52 -26.87 -19.21
N GLN A 92 -40.43 -27.63 -19.29
CA GLN A 92 -39.29 -27.48 -18.39
C GLN A 92 -38.57 -26.14 -18.59
N LEU A 93 -38.36 -25.74 -19.84
CA LEU A 93 -37.77 -24.45 -20.19
C LEU A 93 -38.65 -23.29 -19.69
N GLY A 94 -39.95 -23.35 -19.94
CA GLY A 94 -40.91 -22.35 -19.46
C GLY A 94 -40.85 -22.17 -17.93
N ARG A 95 -40.85 -23.28 -17.18
CA ARG A 95 -40.72 -23.24 -15.72
C ARG A 95 -39.42 -22.62 -15.25
N ARG A 96 -38.28 -22.92 -15.90
CA ARG A 96 -36.97 -22.33 -15.56
C ARG A 96 -36.93 -20.83 -15.83
N ILE A 97 -37.47 -20.38 -16.96
CA ILE A 97 -37.55 -18.96 -17.31
C ILE A 97 -38.40 -18.22 -16.28
N GLN A 98 -39.57 -18.75 -15.95
CA GLN A 98 -40.48 -18.13 -14.98
C GLN A 98 -39.85 -18.02 -13.58
N ALA A 99 -39.18 -19.08 -13.11
CA ALA A 99 -38.45 -19.06 -11.84
C ALA A 99 -37.31 -18.02 -11.85
N GLN A 100 -36.62 -17.85 -12.98
CA GLN A 100 -35.57 -16.84 -13.11
C GLN A 100 -36.11 -15.41 -13.06
N LEU A 101 -37.20 -15.14 -13.77
CA LEU A 101 -37.87 -13.84 -13.75
C LEU A 101 -38.37 -13.50 -12.34
N GLN A 102 -38.95 -14.46 -11.62
CA GLN A 102 -39.39 -14.26 -10.25
C GLN A 102 -38.23 -13.91 -9.31
N ARG A 103 -37.08 -14.58 -9.41
CA ARG A 103 -35.89 -14.27 -8.61
C ARG A 103 -35.35 -12.88 -8.89
N LEU A 104 -35.31 -12.47 -10.16
CA LEU A 104 -34.87 -11.13 -10.56
C LEU A 104 -35.82 -10.06 -10.03
N ALA A 105 -37.14 -10.26 -10.14
CA ALA A 105 -38.14 -9.35 -9.61
C ALA A 105 -38.01 -9.18 -8.09
N GLN A 106 -37.89 -10.28 -7.34
CA GLN A 106 -37.69 -10.25 -5.88
C GLN A 106 -36.40 -9.52 -5.49
N THR A 107 -35.32 -9.73 -6.24
CA THR A 107 -34.03 -9.06 -5.99
C THR A 107 -34.15 -7.56 -6.25
N HIS A 108 -34.81 -7.18 -7.35
CA HIS A 108 -35.07 -5.78 -7.67
C HIS A 108 -35.90 -5.10 -6.58
N ASP A 109 -36.97 -5.73 -6.11
CA ASP A 109 -37.83 -5.19 -5.06
C ASP A 109 -37.09 -5.05 -3.73
N HIS A 110 -36.27 -6.04 -3.36
CA HIS A 110 -35.45 -5.99 -2.15
C HIS A 110 -34.45 -4.83 -2.20
N LEU A 111 -33.72 -4.69 -3.30
CA LEU A 111 -32.74 -3.62 -3.47
C LEU A 111 -33.40 -2.24 -3.51
N SER A 112 -34.54 -2.12 -4.19
CA SER A 112 -35.32 -0.88 -4.27
C SER A 112 -35.83 -0.46 -2.88
N HIS A 113 -36.41 -1.37 -2.10
CA HIS A 113 -36.84 -1.09 -0.74
C HIS A 113 -35.68 -0.71 0.16
N ARG A 114 -34.53 -1.38 0.05
CA ARG A 114 -33.34 -1.06 0.84
C ARG A 114 -32.79 0.33 0.48
N LEU A 115 -32.77 0.70 -0.80
CA LEU A 115 -32.38 2.03 -1.27
C LEU A 115 -33.32 3.12 -0.75
N LEU A 116 -34.63 2.87 -0.80
CA LEU A 116 -35.66 3.80 -0.30
C LEU A 116 -35.55 3.98 1.22
N ARG A 117 -35.38 2.89 1.98
CA ARG A 117 -35.23 2.94 3.45
C ARG A 117 -33.95 3.62 3.92
N MET A 118 -32.84 3.46 3.20
CA MET A 118 -31.56 4.04 3.60
C MET A 118 -31.42 5.54 3.28
N HIS A 119 -32.45 6.16 2.68
CA HIS A 119 -32.50 7.57 2.26
C HIS A 119 -31.11 8.18 1.99
N PRO A 120 -30.30 7.62 1.07
CA PRO A 120 -28.90 8.01 0.90
C PRO A 120 -28.76 9.51 0.58
N ARG A 121 -29.71 10.05 -0.18
CA ARG A 121 -29.82 11.49 -0.43
C ARG A 121 -30.03 12.32 0.84
N ARG A 122 -30.83 11.85 1.79
CA ARG A 122 -31.06 12.53 3.07
C ARG A 122 -29.79 12.50 3.92
N ARG A 123 -29.14 11.33 4.04
CA ARG A 123 -27.87 11.19 4.78
C ARG A 123 -26.75 12.06 4.17
N MET A 124 -26.66 12.12 2.85
CA MET A 124 -25.73 13.02 2.17
C MET A 124 -26.01 14.49 2.46
N ARG A 125 -27.29 14.91 2.46
CA ARG A 125 -27.68 16.28 2.83
C ARG A 125 -27.36 16.60 4.28
N GLU A 126 -27.60 15.67 5.20
CA GLU A 126 -27.28 15.83 6.62
C GLU A 126 -25.77 16.00 6.84
N HIS A 127 -24.94 15.14 6.22
CA HIS A 127 -23.48 15.29 6.29
C HIS A 127 -23.00 16.60 5.63
N ALA A 128 -23.55 16.99 4.48
CA ALA A 128 -23.21 18.25 3.83
C ALA A 128 -23.55 19.46 4.72
N ALA A 129 -24.71 19.45 5.37
CA ALA A 129 -25.11 20.48 6.32
C ALA A 129 -24.17 20.53 7.54
N MET A 130 -23.77 19.38 8.07
CA MET A 130 -22.83 19.27 9.18
C MET A 130 -21.45 19.83 8.81
N LEU A 131 -20.93 19.46 7.63
CA LEU A 131 -19.67 19.99 7.12
C LEU A 131 -19.72 21.52 6.94
N ALA A 132 -20.83 22.05 6.40
CA ALA A 132 -21.02 23.50 6.26
C ALA A 132 -21.04 24.20 7.63
N GLN A 133 -21.68 23.61 8.64
CA GLN A 133 -21.70 24.16 9.99
C GLN A 133 -20.31 24.15 10.64
N LEU A 134 -19.56 23.06 10.50
CA LEU A 134 -18.20 22.95 11.02
C LEU A 134 -17.26 23.94 10.32
N GLY A 135 -17.38 24.08 8.99
CA GLY A 135 -16.64 25.07 8.21
C GLY A 135 -16.89 26.50 8.69
N ARG A 136 -18.16 26.89 8.89
CA ARG A 136 -18.50 28.20 9.45
C ARG A 136 -17.92 28.45 10.84
N ARG A 137 -17.98 27.45 11.73
CA ARG A 137 -17.39 27.56 13.07
C ARG A 137 -15.88 27.77 13.01
N LEU A 138 -15.20 26.98 12.18
CA LEU A 138 -13.76 27.09 11.99
C LEU A 138 -13.38 28.47 11.44
N GLU A 139 -14.14 28.99 10.48
CA GLU A 139 -13.89 30.32 9.93
C GLU A 139 -14.08 31.43 10.97
N ILE A 140 -15.17 31.40 11.73
CA ILE A 140 -15.46 32.42 12.76
C ILE A 140 -14.39 32.40 13.85
N HIS A 141 -14.06 31.23 14.38
CA HIS A 141 -13.05 31.11 15.43
C HIS A 141 -11.65 31.38 14.91
N GLY A 142 -11.30 30.90 13.72
CA GLY A 142 -10.02 31.14 13.07
C GLY A 142 -9.76 32.63 12.81
N ARG A 143 -10.77 33.35 12.30
CA ARG A 143 -10.67 34.81 12.06
C ARG A 143 -10.43 35.61 13.33
N ARG A 144 -10.89 35.15 14.50
CA ARG A 144 -10.67 35.83 15.79
C ARG A 144 -9.36 35.41 16.47
N MET A 145 -9.14 34.10 16.59
CA MET A 145 -8.01 33.57 17.36
C MET A 145 -6.65 33.84 16.73
N VAL A 146 -6.55 33.79 15.39
CA VAL A 146 -5.26 33.95 14.71
C VAL A 146 -4.69 35.35 14.90
N PRO A 147 -5.44 36.45 14.67
CA PRO A 147 -4.95 37.80 14.95
C PRO A 147 -4.64 38.03 16.43
N GLU A 148 -5.51 37.58 17.35
CA GLU A 148 -5.33 37.76 18.79
C GLU A 148 -4.02 37.12 19.27
N ARG A 149 -3.76 35.87 18.89
CA ARG A 149 -2.51 35.18 19.25
C ARG A 149 -1.30 35.82 18.59
N SER A 150 -1.42 36.26 17.34
CA SER A 150 -0.34 36.94 16.62
C SER A 150 0.04 38.26 17.30
N GLN A 151 -0.96 39.01 17.75
CA GLN A 151 -0.78 40.27 18.46
C GLN A 151 -0.20 40.06 19.87
N GLN A 152 -0.64 39.00 20.57
CA GLN A 152 -0.08 38.62 21.87
C GLN A 152 1.40 38.23 21.75
N LEU A 153 1.76 37.43 20.73
CA LEU A 153 3.15 37.09 20.42
C LEU A 153 3.98 38.33 20.08
N ALA A 154 3.44 39.26 19.28
CA ALA A 154 4.12 40.50 18.95
C ALA A 154 4.41 41.35 20.21
N ARG A 155 3.45 41.47 21.12
CA ARG A 155 3.62 42.19 22.40
C ARG A 155 4.66 41.52 23.30
N LEU A 156 4.63 40.19 23.43
CA LEU A 156 5.62 39.43 24.20
C LEU A 156 7.02 39.61 23.61
N ALA A 157 7.16 39.52 22.29
CA ALA A 157 8.43 39.74 21.61
C ALA A 157 8.97 41.17 21.80
N GLN A 158 8.11 42.18 21.75
CA GLN A 158 8.50 43.57 22.02
C GLN A 158 8.97 43.76 23.47
N ARG A 159 8.25 43.21 24.46
CA ARG A 159 8.65 43.29 25.87
C ARG A 159 10.00 42.60 26.11
N LEU A 160 10.17 41.39 25.56
CA LEU A 160 11.44 40.66 25.65
C LEU A 160 12.61 41.47 25.08
N ARG A 161 12.43 42.09 23.90
CA ARG A 161 13.45 42.93 23.27
C ARG A 161 13.76 44.18 24.10
N ALA A 162 12.75 44.85 24.62
CA ALA A 162 12.93 46.05 25.45
C ALA A 162 13.66 45.72 26.75
N ASP A 163 13.28 44.63 27.42
CA ASP A 163 13.95 44.16 28.64
C ASP A 163 15.39 43.75 28.33
N ALA A 164 15.63 42.98 27.26
CA ALA A 164 16.98 42.61 26.85
C ALA A 164 17.85 43.83 26.55
N ALA A 165 17.31 44.83 25.84
CA ALA A 165 18.02 46.07 25.53
C ALA A 165 18.38 46.88 26.80
N ARG A 166 17.61 46.74 27.88
CA ARG A 166 17.89 47.39 29.16
C ARG A 166 18.90 46.62 30.01
N TRP A 167 18.72 45.31 30.16
CA TRP A 167 19.50 44.51 31.12
C TRP A 167 20.85 44.05 30.57
N VAL A 168 20.97 43.77 29.27
CA VAL A 168 22.22 43.27 28.68
C VAL A 168 23.36 44.28 28.81
N PRO A 169 23.18 45.59 28.48
CA PRO A 169 24.23 46.59 28.66
C PRO A 169 24.60 46.78 30.13
N GLN A 170 23.62 46.82 31.04
CA GLN A 170 23.88 46.97 32.48
C GLN A 170 24.71 45.82 33.04
N ARG A 171 24.39 44.58 32.67
CA ARG A 171 25.18 43.41 33.09
C ARG A 171 26.58 43.43 32.47
N ARG A 172 26.72 43.84 31.21
CA ARG A 172 28.05 44.01 30.57
C ARG A 172 28.89 45.07 31.27
N GLN A 173 28.29 46.20 31.63
CA GLN A 173 29.00 47.28 32.34
C GLN A 173 29.41 46.85 33.75
N ARG A 174 28.52 46.19 34.50
CA ARG A 174 28.84 45.62 35.82
C ARG A 174 30.00 44.62 35.73
N LEU A 175 30.02 43.78 34.70
CA LEU A 175 31.07 42.81 34.47
C LEU A 175 32.41 43.49 34.11
N ALA A 176 32.37 44.56 33.31
CA ALA A 176 33.54 45.38 33.00
C ALA A 176 34.08 46.13 34.22
N GLU A 177 33.21 46.62 35.11
CA GLU A 177 33.60 47.21 36.40
C GLU A 177 34.30 46.19 37.30
N LEU A 178 33.67 45.03 37.52
CA LEU A 178 34.27 43.95 38.31
C LEU A 178 35.63 43.51 37.76
N ALA A 179 35.75 43.41 36.42
CA ALA A 179 37.02 43.09 35.77
C ALA A 179 38.09 44.17 36.00
N ARG A 180 37.72 45.46 35.99
CA ARG A 180 38.64 46.55 36.32
C ARG A 180 39.09 46.50 37.77
N THR A 181 38.18 46.28 38.71
CA THR A 181 38.53 46.13 40.13
C THR A 181 39.46 44.94 40.35
N LEU A 182 39.16 43.80 39.72
CA LEU A 182 40.03 42.62 39.79
C LEU A 182 41.44 42.91 39.25
N ASN A 183 41.53 43.64 38.13
CA ASN A 183 42.83 44.05 37.57
C ASN A 183 43.57 45.04 38.47
N ALA A 184 42.89 46.00 39.08
CA ALA A 184 43.52 47.00 39.96
C ALA A 184 44.11 46.37 41.24
N VAL A 185 43.48 45.32 41.76
CA VAL A 185 43.96 44.60 42.95
C VAL A 185 44.90 43.44 42.57
N SER A 186 45.06 43.16 41.27
CA SER A 186 45.96 42.12 40.79
C SER A 186 47.41 42.63 40.74
N PRO A 187 48.40 41.85 41.16
CA PRO A 187 49.82 42.19 40.97
C PRO A 187 50.26 42.13 39.50
N LEU A 188 49.45 41.54 38.61
CA LEU A 188 49.81 41.31 37.20
C LEU A 188 50.06 42.57 36.38
N PRO A 189 49.29 43.67 36.47
CA PRO A 189 49.56 44.90 35.71
C PRO A 189 50.84 45.59 36.19
N THR A 190 51.17 45.51 37.48
CA THR A 190 52.42 46.05 38.03
C THR A 190 53.61 45.27 37.52
N LEU A 191 53.51 43.94 37.51
CA LEU A 191 54.53 43.06 36.89
C LEU A 191 54.68 43.34 35.38
N GLY A 192 53.57 43.56 34.67
CA GLY A 192 53.57 43.85 33.23
C GLY A 192 54.16 45.20 32.83
N ARG A 193 54.31 46.14 33.78
CA ARG A 193 54.99 47.44 33.58
C ARG A 193 56.52 47.37 33.78
N GLY A 194 57.08 46.16 33.97
CA GLY A 194 58.52 45.95 34.13
C GLY A 194 59.00 46.02 35.58
N TYR A 195 58.09 46.06 36.56
CA TYR A 195 58.45 45.95 37.98
C TYR A 195 58.52 44.48 38.38
N ALA A 196 59.42 44.17 39.30
CA ALA A 196 59.53 42.85 39.88
C ALA A 196 59.04 42.85 41.34
N ILE A 197 58.30 41.81 41.73
CA ILE A 197 57.99 41.59 43.14
C ILE A 197 59.17 40.86 43.77
N ILE A 198 59.85 41.53 44.70
CA ILE A 198 61.02 40.98 45.40
C ILE A 198 60.54 40.34 46.70
N GLY A 199 60.89 39.07 46.88
CA GLY A 199 60.53 38.33 48.07
C GLY A 199 61.59 37.31 48.47
N THR A 200 61.47 36.80 49.69
CA THR A 200 62.24 35.61 50.09
C THR A 200 61.35 34.39 49.94
N ARG A 201 61.99 33.26 49.61
CA ARG A 201 61.29 31.99 49.48
C ARG A 201 61.14 31.36 50.85
N HIS A 202 59.91 31.20 51.31
CA HIS A 202 59.60 30.45 52.52
C HIS A 202 58.54 29.40 52.19
N ASP A 203 58.89 28.12 52.34
CA ASP A 203 58.00 26.98 52.09
C ASP A 203 57.31 27.01 50.69
N GLN A 204 58.11 27.14 49.63
CA GLN A 204 57.70 27.21 48.22
C GLN A 204 56.82 28.40 47.80
N ARG A 205 56.45 29.31 48.71
CA ARG A 205 55.76 30.56 48.38
C ARG A 205 56.70 31.77 48.47
N LEU A 206 56.55 32.67 47.51
CA LEU A 206 57.20 33.97 47.51
C LEU A 206 56.52 34.86 48.55
N ARG A 207 57.27 35.25 49.59
CA ARG A 207 56.83 36.26 50.54
C ARG A 207 57.41 37.60 50.12
N ALA A 208 56.58 38.45 49.52
CA ALA A 208 56.98 39.79 49.10
C ALA A 208 57.34 40.64 50.32
N HIS A 209 58.47 41.36 50.24
CA HIS A 209 58.91 42.29 51.29
C HIS A 209 58.79 43.72 50.78
N ALA A 210 57.92 44.51 51.39
CA ALA A 210 57.70 45.91 51.01
C ALA A 210 58.69 46.88 51.68
N SER A 211 59.60 46.38 52.53
CA SER A 211 60.56 47.21 53.27
C SER A 211 61.96 46.65 53.18
N VAL A 212 62.91 47.56 52.96
CA VAL A 212 64.36 47.32 52.87
C VAL A 212 64.93 46.77 54.19
N THR A 213 64.27 47.04 55.32
CA THR A 213 64.67 46.52 56.65
C THR A 213 64.48 45.01 56.83
N ALA A 214 63.70 44.37 55.96
CA ALA A 214 63.42 42.94 56.04
C ALA A 214 64.47 42.08 55.29
N ILE A 215 65.46 42.69 54.64
CA ILE A 215 66.44 42.03 53.78
C ILE A 215 67.85 42.38 54.26
N GLN A 216 68.71 41.37 54.43
CA GLN A 216 70.09 41.55 54.88
C GLN A 216 71.09 41.46 53.72
N PRO A 217 72.22 42.20 53.77
CA PRO A 217 73.32 42.01 52.83
C PRO A 217 73.85 40.57 52.88
N GLY A 218 74.01 39.96 51.71
CA GLY A 218 74.42 38.56 51.50
C GLY A 218 73.26 37.57 51.35
N GLN A 219 72.02 38.00 51.53
CA GLN A 219 70.84 37.12 51.48
C GLN A 219 70.38 36.82 50.03
N ASP A 220 69.91 35.60 49.79
CA ASP A 220 69.28 35.22 48.52
C ASP A 220 67.82 35.69 48.48
N VAL A 221 67.44 36.35 47.39
CA VAL A 221 66.09 36.86 47.12
C VAL A 221 65.62 36.39 45.74
N GLU A 222 64.31 36.21 45.60
CA GLU A 222 63.69 35.82 44.34
C GLU A 222 62.84 36.99 43.83
N ALA A 223 63.10 37.41 42.60
CA ALA A 223 62.38 38.50 41.92
C ALA A 223 61.42 37.90 40.90
N GLN A 224 60.12 38.08 41.12
CA GLN A 224 59.09 37.63 40.18
C GLN A 224 58.76 38.75 39.19
N LEU A 225 58.86 38.44 37.90
CA LEU A 225 58.51 39.30 36.76
C LEU A 225 57.22 38.79 36.09
N ALA A 226 56.71 39.52 35.09
CA ALA A 226 55.50 39.12 34.36
C ALA A 226 55.64 37.78 33.61
N ASP A 227 56.85 37.47 33.14
CA ASP A 227 57.17 36.37 32.25
C ASP A 227 58.10 35.31 32.87
N GLY A 228 58.56 35.52 34.11
CA GLY A 228 59.51 34.60 34.73
C GLY A 228 59.91 34.96 36.15
N ARG A 229 60.93 34.26 36.66
CA ARG A 229 61.50 34.48 37.99
C ARG A 229 63.02 34.51 37.90
N LEU A 230 63.63 35.43 38.65
CA LEU A 230 65.08 35.57 38.78
C LEU A 230 65.51 35.27 40.21
N TYR A 231 66.66 34.60 40.34
CA TYR A 231 67.31 34.35 41.62
C TYR A 231 68.48 35.31 41.77
N CYS A 232 68.41 36.17 42.78
CA CYS A 232 69.35 37.25 42.97
C CYS A 232 69.97 37.15 44.37
N LYS A 233 71.23 37.57 44.50
CA LYS A 233 71.90 37.71 45.80
C LYS A 233 72.06 39.18 46.13
N VAL A 234 71.73 39.57 47.36
CA VAL A 234 71.77 40.97 47.79
C VAL A 234 73.20 41.34 48.17
N GLU A 235 73.88 42.15 47.37
CA GLU A 235 75.26 42.55 47.68
C GLU A 235 75.33 43.68 48.72
N ARG A 236 74.42 44.65 48.63
CA ARG A 236 74.39 45.82 49.53
C ARG A 236 72.96 46.31 49.71
N VAL A 237 72.64 46.78 50.91
CA VAL A 237 71.33 47.34 51.26
C VAL A 237 71.52 48.79 51.68
N THR A 238 70.86 49.72 50.99
CA THR A 238 70.87 51.16 51.31
C THR A 238 69.46 51.67 51.54
N GLY A 239 69.23 52.33 52.67
CA GLY A 239 67.93 52.91 53.01
C GLY A 239 67.92 54.41 52.78
N GLU A 240 67.46 54.84 51.62
CA GLU A 240 66.93 56.20 51.43
C GLU A 240 65.41 56.09 51.49
N ARG A 241 64.80 56.77 52.46
CA ARG A 241 63.34 56.94 52.47
C ARG A 241 63.00 57.85 51.29
N LEU A 242 62.30 57.30 50.30
CA LEU A 242 61.58 58.13 49.33
C LEU A 242 60.58 58.96 50.14
N ALA A 243 60.77 60.28 50.13
CA ALA A 243 59.83 61.23 50.70
C ALA A 243 58.50 61.07 49.95
N ASP A 244 57.42 60.90 50.71
CA ASP A 244 56.06 61.04 50.19
C ASP A 244 55.87 62.52 49.81
N ASP A 245 55.98 62.83 48.52
CA ASP A 245 55.46 64.08 47.95
C ASP A 245 53.96 63.92 47.68
N GLU A 246 53.25 64.96 48.10
CA GLU A 246 51.82 65.22 48.08
C GLU A 246 51.11 64.95 46.75
N ALA A 247 49.85 64.48 46.82
CA ALA A 247 48.73 65.08 46.09
C ALA A 247 47.38 64.62 46.66
N GLU A 248 46.50 65.62 46.83
CA GLU A 248 45.10 65.63 47.26
C GLU A 248 44.16 64.56 46.66
#